data_AF-A0A1H8YEE0-F1
#
_entry.id   AF-A0A1H8YEE0-F1
#
_cell.length_a   1.000
_cell.length_b   1.000
_cell.length_c   1.000
_cell.angle_alpha   90.00
_cell.angle_beta   90.00
_cell.angle_gamma   90.00
#
_symmetry.space_group_name_H-M   'P 1'
#
loop_
_entity.id
_entity.type
_entity.pdbx_description
1 polymer ?
#
loop_
_entity_poly.entity_id
_entity_poly.type
_entity_poly.pdbx_seq_one_letter_code
_entity_poly.pdbx_strand_id
1 'polypeptide(L)'
;MTTLSETRPAPAPIPAPARAGKPVRWLGTGLFVIAVGLAGYTGFRLPGTWVATLESTSLTDGFHRRFLVGTLLHPLAVLAGYDYRVFAVASYAVLGGLLAALAIAFFRSPDGSRRLVIIGFLLLPTGGYLFHEVGYYDQTLYLLLVGALAALRRNRPGIASALMVASVTVHEIALLTVLPVFGFQVLRRFPFRRACVFLAAPALAGLTVLAVRPAAPGAVSRLGQTLAGANFPYRTDALGLFERGQAASWALYSITDVLLYLVPIAVVVLGGFLVLHRPSGAALLPLAAIAAPLLLAFGGWDEARWGFLLITNFLVVLWLWLGDRGRELKVSQLGTLSVVLLILTHLPMPYFDHYTPREITLVGPPHAVGFRG
;
A
#
# COMPACT_ATOMS: atom_id res chain seq x y z
N MET A 1 -63.74 -41.18 21.77
CA MET A 1 -62.60 -40.31 22.15
C MET A 1 -62.13 -39.61 20.89
N THR A 2 -62.59 -38.39 20.68
CA THR A 2 -62.34 -37.56 19.50
C THR A 2 -61.38 -36.46 19.92
N THR A 3 -60.15 -36.49 19.44
CA THR A 3 -59.14 -35.48 19.73
C THR A 3 -59.40 -34.23 18.89
N LEU A 4 -59.80 -33.15 19.56
CA LEU A 4 -59.89 -31.81 18.98
C LEU A 4 -58.48 -31.32 18.63
N SER A 5 -58.26 -31.02 17.35
CA SER A 5 -57.04 -30.40 16.85
C SER A 5 -57.12 -28.90 17.11
N GLU A 6 -56.31 -28.42 18.05
CA GLU A 6 -56.22 -27.02 18.44
C GLU A 6 -55.38 -26.26 17.39
N THR A 7 -56.04 -25.53 16.49
CA THR A 7 -55.39 -24.63 15.54
C THR A 7 -54.76 -23.44 16.26
N ARG A 8 -53.43 -23.42 16.35
CA ARG A 8 -52.66 -22.24 16.82
C ARG A 8 -52.85 -21.04 15.88
N PRO A 9 -53.13 -19.84 16.39
CA PRO A 9 -53.14 -18.63 15.56
C PRO A 9 -51.73 -18.29 15.06
N ALA A 10 -51.65 -17.86 13.80
CA ALA A 10 -50.41 -17.45 13.16
C ALA A 10 -49.78 -16.23 13.88
N PRO A 11 -48.45 -16.20 14.07
CA PRO A 11 -47.78 -15.07 14.70
C PRO A 11 -47.95 -13.80 13.85
N ALA A 12 -48.26 -12.69 14.51
CA ALA A 12 -48.40 -11.38 13.88
C ALA A 12 -47.10 -10.99 13.14
N PRO A 13 -47.19 -10.31 11.98
CA PRO A 13 -46.02 -9.88 11.22
C PRO A 13 -45.16 -8.92 12.07
N ILE A 14 -43.88 -9.28 12.23
CA ILE A 14 -42.88 -8.45 12.88
C ILE A 14 -42.77 -7.14 12.08
N PRO A 15 -42.97 -5.96 12.70
CA PRO A 15 -42.82 -4.69 11.99
C PRO A 15 -41.39 -4.56 11.47
N ALA A 16 -41.26 -4.25 10.18
CA ALA A 16 -39.98 -4.01 9.53
C ALA A 16 -39.22 -2.91 10.28
N PRO A 17 -37.90 -3.08 10.53
CA PRO A 17 -37.13 -2.06 11.23
C PRO A 17 -37.21 -0.75 10.44
N ALA A 18 -37.62 0.31 11.14
CA ALA A 18 -37.66 1.66 10.61
C ALA A 18 -36.30 1.99 9.97
N ARG A 19 -36.31 2.43 8.70
CA ARG A 19 -35.12 2.94 8.01
C ARG A 19 -34.60 4.17 8.75
N ALA A 20 -33.71 3.93 9.72
CA ALA A 20 -33.02 4.99 10.43
C ALA A 20 -32.16 5.80 9.44
N GLY A 21 -32.62 7.03 9.20
CA GLY A 21 -31.82 8.24 8.99
C GLY A 21 -30.73 8.25 7.91
N LYS A 22 -30.96 9.08 6.89
CA LYS A 22 -29.95 9.58 5.93
C LYS A 22 -28.82 10.50 6.49
N PRO A 23 -28.81 11.05 7.73
CA PRO A 23 -27.83 12.09 8.09
C PRO A 23 -26.41 11.56 8.42
N VAL A 24 -26.22 10.30 8.81
CA VAL A 24 -24.87 9.82 9.18
C VAL A 24 -23.94 9.67 7.95
N ARG A 25 -24.51 9.52 6.76
CA ARG A 25 -23.73 9.32 5.52
C ARG A 25 -23.07 10.59 4.99
N TRP A 26 -23.71 11.75 5.07
CA TRP A 26 -23.14 13.00 4.52
C TRP A 26 -21.96 13.49 5.34
N LEU A 27 -22.00 13.35 6.68
CA LEU A 27 -20.86 13.65 7.55
C LEU A 27 -19.64 12.81 7.19
N GLY A 28 -19.82 11.50 7.03
CA GLY A 28 -18.73 10.62 6.60
C GLY A 28 -18.15 10.99 5.23
N THR A 29 -19.01 11.33 4.26
CA THR A 29 -18.56 11.79 2.94
C THR A 29 -17.80 13.12 3.01
N GLY A 30 -18.29 14.09 3.78
CA GLY A 30 -17.61 15.36 4.01
C GLY A 30 -16.22 15.15 4.61
N LEU A 31 -16.12 14.32 5.65
CA LEU A 31 -14.85 13.95 6.28
C LEU A 31 -13.90 13.24 5.31
N PHE A 32 -14.41 12.34 4.47
CA PHE A 32 -13.58 11.68 3.45
C PHE A 32 -13.00 12.69 2.45
N VAL A 33 -13.82 13.61 1.94
CA VAL A 33 -13.37 14.65 1.00
C VAL A 33 -12.33 15.56 1.66
N ILE A 34 -12.57 15.99 2.91
CA ILE A 34 -11.61 16.78 3.68
C ILE A 34 -10.30 16.01 3.87
N ALA A 35 -10.37 14.73 4.25
CA ALA A 35 -9.18 13.91 4.46
C ALA A 35 -8.37 13.71 3.17
N VAL A 36 -9.02 13.46 2.02
CA VAL A 36 -8.34 13.40 0.71
C VAL A 36 -7.70 14.75 0.38
N GLY A 37 -8.43 15.85 0.57
CA GLY A 37 -7.91 17.20 0.32
C GLY A 37 -6.70 17.55 1.19
N LEU A 38 -6.73 17.17 2.48
CA LEU A 38 -5.64 17.40 3.42
C LEU A 38 -4.42 16.54 3.11
N ALA A 39 -4.63 15.25 2.81
CA ALA A 39 -3.57 14.35 2.35
C ALA A 39 -2.92 14.88 1.07
N GLY A 40 -3.74 15.33 0.11
CA GLY A 40 -3.28 15.96 -1.12
C GLY A 40 -2.49 17.23 -0.85
N TYR A 41 -3.00 18.14 -0.02
CA TYR A 41 -2.32 19.39 0.32
C TYR A 41 -0.95 19.14 0.97
N THR A 42 -0.88 18.19 1.92
CA THR A 42 0.34 17.91 2.69
C THR A 42 1.42 17.23 1.85
N GLY A 43 1.04 16.35 0.92
CA GLY A 43 2.00 15.51 0.18
C GLY A 43 2.17 15.81 -1.31
N PHE A 44 1.25 16.53 -1.98
CA PHE A 44 1.24 16.62 -3.44
C PHE A 44 2.52 17.23 -4.02
N ARG A 45 3.07 16.52 -5.00
CA ARG A 45 4.21 16.94 -5.81
C ARG A 45 4.22 16.27 -7.17
N LEU A 46 5.06 16.80 -8.06
CA LEU A 46 5.43 16.13 -9.31
C LEU A 46 6.38 14.94 -9.01
N PRO A 47 6.30 13.83 -9.76
CA PRO A 47 7.24 12.72 -9.64
C PRO A 47 8.68 13.21 -9.79
N GLY A 48 9.55 12.85 -8.84
CA GLY A 48 10.96 13.26 -8.91
C GLY A 48 11.70 12.63 -10.09
N THR A 49 12.84 13.19 -10.46
CA THR A 49 13.69 12.61 -11.52
C THR A 49 14.23 11.23 -11.14
N TRP A 50 14.34 10.93 -9.84
CA TRP A 50 14.61 9.59 -9.33
C TRP A 50 13.57 8.58 -9.81
N VAL A 51 12.29 8.91 -9.69
CA VAL A 51 11.18 8.06 -10.13
C VAL A 51 11.20 7.89 -11.63
N ALA A 52 11.29 8.98 -12.40
CA ALA A 52 11.34 8.90 -13.86
C ALA A 52 12.54 8.06 -14.35
N THR A 53 13.69 8.15 -13.66
CA THR A 53 14.85 7.31 -13.96
C THR A 53 14.55 5.84 -13.69
N LEU A 54 13.94 5.50 -12.55
CA LEU A 54 13.57 4.11 -12.26
C LEU A 54 12.52 3.58 -13.25
N GLU A 55 11.47 4.36 -13.54
CA GLU A 55 10.42 3.99 -14.49
C GLU A 55 10.93 3.86 -15.94
N SER A 56 12.14 4.35 -16.26
CA SER A 56 12.78 4.10 -17.56
C SER A 56 13.46 2.73 -17.66
N THR A 57 13.64 2.01 -16.53
CA THR A 57 14.31 0.71 -16.53
C THR A 57 13.40 -0.40 -17.04
N SER A 58 13.79 -1.01 -18.16
CA SER A 58 12.96 -1.97 -18.89
C SER A 58 13.66 -3.31 -19.10
N LEU A 59 12.87 -4.37 -19.31
CA LEU A 59 13.39 -5.68 -19.66
C LEU A 59 14.08 -5.66 -21.04
N THR A 60 13.57 -4.83 -21.95
CA THR A 60 14.14 -4.63 -23.29
C THR A 60 15.53 -4.01 -23.24
N ASP A 61 15.80 -3.16 -22.24
CA ASP A 61 17.12 -2.56 -22.01
C ASP A 61 18.06 -3.47 -21.20
N GLY A 62 17.59 -4.65 -20.80
CA GLY A 62 18.37 -5.65 -20.07
C GLY A 62 18.28 -5.53 -18.55
N PHE A 63 17.24 -4.90 -18.00
CA PHE A 63 16.98 -4.87 -16.57
C PHE A 63 16.09 -6.06 -16.16
N HIS A 64 16.51 -6.83 -15.17
CA HIS A 64 15.79 -8.03 -14.69
C HIS A 64 15.09 -7.82 -13.35
N ARG A 65 15.34 -6.70 -12.69
CA ARG A 65 14.62 -6.25 -11.48
C ARG A 65 13.87 -4.97 -11.79
N ARG A 66 12.73 -4.79 -11.11
CA ARG A 66 11.90 -3.58 -11.18
C ARG A 66 11.53 -3.14 -12.61
N PHE A 67 11.43 -4.10 -13.51
CA PHE A 67 11.37 -3.82 -14.94
C PHE A 67 9.95 -3.67 -15.46
N LEU A 68 8.92 -4.14 -14.75
CA LEU A 68 7.59 -4.27 -15.36
C LEU A 68 7.04 -2.90 -15.78
N VAL A 69 7.10 -1.91 -14.90
CA VAL A 69 6.59 -0.56 -15.20
C VAL A 69 7.33 0.02 -16.41
N GLY A 70 8.66 0.03 -16.38
CA GLY A 70 9.43 0.56 -17.51
C GLY A 70 9.27 -0.24 -18.79
N THR A 71 9.07 -1.55 -18.73
CA THR A 71 8.76 -2.37 -19.92
C THR A 71 7.42 -2.00 -20.53
N LEU A 72 6.40 -1.72 -19.72
CA LEU A 72 5.09 -1.28 -20.20
C LEU A 72 5.15 0.14 -20.79
N LEU A 73 5.98 1.03 -20.21
CA LEU A 73 6.16 2.40 -20.68
C LEU A 73 7.13 2.53 -21.85
N HIS A 74 8.03 1.56 -22.05
CA HIS A 74 9.15 1.63 -23.00
C HIS A 74 8.73 2.03 -24.42
N PRO A 75 7.66 1.47 -25.04
CA PRO A 75 7.27 1.89 -26.38
C PRO A 75 6.90 3.37 -26.48
N LEU A 76 6.21 3.90 -25.46
CA LEU A 76 5.83 5.31 -25.38
C LEU A 76 7.03 6.20 -25.06
N ALA A 77 7.91 5.73 -24.17
CA ALA A 77 9.15 6.42 -23.82
C ALA A 77 10.03 6.58 -25.06
N VAL A 78 10.32 5.50 -25.81
CA VAL A 78 11.12 5.57 -27.04
C VAL A 78 10.48 6.48 -28.08
N LEU A 79 9.17 6.35 -28.33
CA LEU A 79 8.46 7.20 -29.28
C LEU A 79 8.52 8.69 -28.92
N ALA A 80 8.48 9.01 -27.63
CA ALA A 80 8.55 10.37 -27.11
C ALA A 80 9.99 10.84 -26.81
N GLY A 81 11.03 10.06 -27.13
CA GLY A 81 12.42 10.42 -26.82
C GLY A 81 12.70 10.49 -25.32
N TYR A 82 12.10 9.61 -24.53
CA TYR A 82 12.15 9.56 -23.06
C TYR A 82 11.69 10.87 -22.41
N ASP A 83 10.66 11.52 -22.96
CA ASP A 83 10.06 12.72 -22.35
C ASP A 83 9.54 12.42 -20.93
N TYR A 84 9.96 13.23 -19.96
CA TYR A 84 9.52 13.19 -18.55
C TYR A 84 8.01 13.11 -18.40
N ARG A 85 7.24 13.75 -19.29
CA ARG A 85 5.78 13.77 -19.24
C ARG A 85 5.16 12.38 -19.38
N VAL A 86 5.81 11.45 -20.10
CA VAL A 86 5.33 10.06 -20.21
C VAL A 86 5.29 9.41 -18.84
N PHE A 87 6.41 9.51 -18.12
CA PHE A 87 6.55 8.99 -16.76
C PHE A 87 5.60 9.71 -15.80
N ALA A 88 5.57 11.05 -15.82
CA ALA A 88 4.71 11.82 -14.94
C ALA A 88 3.21 11.49 -15.10
N VAL A 89 2.73 11.36 -16.35
CA VAL A 89 1.34 10.96 -16.63
C VAL A 89 1.06 9.55 -16.14
N ALA A 90 1.98 8.60 -16.37
CA ALA A 90 1.85 7.23 -15.89
C ALA A 90 1.78 7.17 -14.35
N SER A 91 2.68 7.87 -13.67
CA SER A 91 2.72 7.98 -12.21
C SER A 91 1.40 8.55 -11.64
N TYR A 92 0.86 9.63 -12.23
CA TYR A 92 -0.44 10.17 -11.81
C TYR A 92 -1.62 9.27 -12.15
N ALA A 93 -1.56 8.50 -13.22
CA ALA A 93 -2.58 7.50 -13.54
C ALA A 93 -2.62 6.40 -12.47
N VAL A 94 -1.46 5.95 -11.97
CA VAL A 94 -1.37 4.99 -10.86
C VAL A 94 -1.95 5.58 -9.58
N LEU A 95 -1.57 6.80 -9.19
CA LEU A 95 -2.14 7.49 -8.04
C LEU A 95 -3.66 7.65 -8.17
N GLY A 96 -4.15 8.10 -9.33
CA GLY A 96 -5.57 8.22 -9.63
C GLY A 96 -6.31 6.88 -9.49
N GLY A 97 -5.69 5.78 -9.95
CA GLY A 97 -6.20 4.43 -9.76
C GLY A 97 -6.34 4.03 -8.29
N LEU A 98 -5.36 4.37 -7.45
CA LEU A 98 -5.42 4.14 -6.00
C LEU A 98 -6.48 5.01 -5.31
N LEU A 99 -6.56 6.30 -5.65
CA LEU A 99 -7.58 7.19 -5.11
C LEU A 99 -8.99 6.71 -5.50
N ALA A 100 -9.16 6.25 -6.73
CA ALA A 100 -10.41 5.61 -7.17
C ALA A 100 -10.69 4.32 -6.39
N ALA A 101 -9.69 3.48 -6.15
CA ALA A 101 -9.84 2.28 -5.33
C ALA A 101 -10.26 2.61 -3.89
N LEU A 102 -9.65 3.60 -3.27
CA LEU A 102 -10.00 4.09 -1.93
C LEU A 102 -11.41 4.67 -1.89
N ALA A 103 -11.79 5.48 -2.88
CA ALA A 103 -13.15 6.02 -3.00
C ALA A 103 -14.18 4.90 -3.17
N ILE A 104 -13.93 3.95 -4.07
CA ILE A 104 -14.80 2.78 -4.27
C ILE A 104 -14.90 1.97 -2.97
N ALA A 105 -13.79 1.73 -2.29
CA ALA A 105 -13.77 1.01 -1.02
C ALA A 105 -14.58 1.76 0.06
N PHE A 106 -14.47 3.08 0.13
CA PHE A 106 -15.21 3.92 1.05
C PHE A 106 -16.72 3.91 0.78
N PHE A 107 -17.13 4.24 -0.45
CA PHE A 107 -18.53 4.37 -0.82
C PHE A 107 -19.27 3.02 -0.89
N ARG A 108 -18.57 1.93 -1.24
CA ARG A 108 -19.17 0.59 -1.26
C ARG A 108 -19.13 -0.14 0.09
N SER A 109 -18.33 0.31 1.05
CA SER A 109 -18.37 -0.26 2.40
C SER A 109 -19.72 0.04 3.05
N PRO A 110 -20.49 -0.98 3.49
CA PRO A 110 -21.72 -0.74 4.25
C PRO A 110 -21.40 -0.29 5.69
N ASP A 111 -20.23 -0.70 6.21
CA ASP A 111 -19.82 -0.54 7.60
C ASP A 111 -19.13 0.81 7.86
N GLY A 112 -19.53 1.51 8.91
CA GLY A 112 -18.95 2.77 9.37
C GLY A 112 -17.49 2.60 9.80
N SER A 113 -17.16 1.53 10.52
CA SER A 113 -15.78 1.26 10.97
C SER A 113 -14.78 1.15 9.82
N ARG A 114 -15.16 0.53 8.70
CA ARG A 114 -14.28 0.40 7.52
C ARG A 114 -14.06 1.74 6.82
N ARG A 115 -15.08 2.60 6.81
CA ARG A 115 -14.96 3.97 6.31
C ARG A 115 -14.04 4.80 7.20
N LEU A 116 -14.15 4.65 8.51
CA LEU A 116 -13.28 5.30 9.49
C LEU A 116 -11.82 4.88 9.33
N VAL A 117 -11.53 3.62 9.03
CA VAL A 117 -10.14 3.17 8.75
C VAL A 117 -9.56 3.89 7.53
N ILE A 118 -10.35 4.08 6.46
CA ILE A 118 -9.90 4.82 5.26
C ILE A 118 -9.68 6.30 5.57
N ILE A 119 -10.61 6.93 6.29
CA ILE A 119 -10.47 8.32 6.72
C ILE A 119 -9.22 8.47 7.61
N GLY A 120 -9.05 7.59 8.58
CA GLY A 120 -7.89 7.56 9.47
C GLY A 120 -6.59 7.45 8.68
N PHE A 121 -6.48 6.51 7.74
CA PHE A 121 -5.32 6.37 6.85
C PHE A 121 -4.95 7.68 6.14
N LEU A 122 -5.94 8.41 5.63
CA LEU A 122 -5.74 9.67 4.91
C LEU A 122 -5.36 10.83 5.84
N LEU A 123 -5.81 10.81 7.10
CA LEU A 123 -5.48 11.83 8.10
C LEU A 123 -4.13 11.59 8.79
N LEU A 124 -3.62 10.36 8.78
CA LEU A 124 -2.25 10.06 9.22
C LEU A 124 -1.22 10.67 8.26
N PRO A 125 0.06 10.81 8.67
CA PRO A 125 1.11 11.26 7.76
C PRO A 125 1.30 10.29 6.57
N THR A 126 0.84 9.03 6.68
CA THR A 126 0.75 8.09 5.55
C THR A 126 -0.13 8.57 4.40
N GLY A 127 -1.18 9.35 4.70
CA GLY A 127 -2.02 9.98 3.68
C GLY A 127 -1.23 10.98 2.85
N GLY A 128 -0.47 11.86 3.49
CA GLY A 128 0.46 12.76 2.80
C GLY A 128 1.54 11.96 2.04
N TYR A 129 2.09 10.91 2.65
CA TYR A 129 3.06 10.03 2.00
C TYR A 129 2.54 9.42 0.70
N LEU A 130 1.27 9.00 0.64
CA LEU A 130 0.63 8.51 -0.59
C LEU A 130 0.70 9.55 -1.73
N PHE A 131 0.50 10.83 -1.43
CA PHE A 131 0.61 11.90 -2.44
C PHE A 131 2.03 12.37 -2.69
N HIS A 132 2.95 12.14 -1.74
CA HIS A 132 4.37 12.42 -1.91
C HIS A 132 5.03 11.37 -2.81
N GLU A 133 4.63 10.11 -2.70
CA GLU A 133 5.17 8.97 -3.43
C GLU A 133 4.65 8.86 -4.88
N VAL A 134 4.23 9.96 -5.53
CA VAL A 134 3.74 9.88 -6.92
C VAL A 134 4.79 9.23 -7.83
N GLY A 135 4.43 8.08 -8.40
CA GLY A 135 5.27 7.28 -9.32
C GLY A 135 6.25 6.33 -8.63
N TYR A 136 6.26 6.31 -7.30
CA TYR A 136 6.93 5.22 -6.60
C TYR A 136 6.24 3.90 -6.88
N TYR A 137 7.05 2.85 -7.02
CA TYR A 137 6.55 1.51 -7.33
C TYR A 137 5.59 0.96 -6.29
N ASP A 138 5.66 1.40 -5.02
CA ASP A 138 4.76 1.00 -3.94
C ASP A 138 3.30 1.24 -4.31
N GLN A 139 3.01 2.39 -4.93
CA GLN A 139 1.67 2.71 -5.39
C GLN A 139 1.16 1.66 -6.39
N THR A 140 2.01 1.26 -7.33
CA THR A 140 1.71 0.20 -8.30
C THR A 140 1.51 -1.15 -7.61
N LEU A 141 2.34 -1.48 -6.59
CA LEU A 141 2.18 -2.72 -5.81
C LEU A 141 0.81 -2.81 -5.15
N TYR A 142 0.37 -1.73 -4.47
CA TYR A 142 -0.94 -1.70 -3.82
C TYR A 142 -2.09 -1.69 -4.82
N LEU A 143 -1.92 -1.07 -6.00
CA LEU A 143 -2.92 -1.12 -7.05
C LEU A 143 -3.10 -2.55 -7.58
N LEU A 144 -2.00 -3.27 -7.78
CA LEU A 144 -2.00 -4.70 -8.15
C LEU A 144 -2.62 -5.56 -7.03
N LEU A 145 -2.34 -5.26 -5.76
CA LEU A 145 -2.99 -5.93 -4.62
C LEU A 145 -4.51 -5.72 -4.65
N VAL A 146 -4.97 -4.49 -4.84
CA VAL A 146 -6.41 -4.19 -4.97
C VAL A 146 -7.03 -4.98 -6.11
N GLY A 147 -6.36 -5.03 -7.28
CA GLY A 147 -6.77 -5.83 -8.42
C GLY A 147 -6.85 -7.33 -8.09
N ALA A 148 -5.85 -7.88 -7.40
CA ALA A 148 -5.80 -9.27 -6.99
C ALA A 148 -6.92 -9.61 -5.99
N LEU A 149 -7.17 -8.75 -5.01
CA LEU A 149 -8.27 -8.90 -4.05
C LEU A 149 -9.63 -8.82 -4.75
N ALA A 150 -9.81 -7.95 -5.74
CA ALA A 150 -11.01 -7.89 -6.55
C ALA A 150 -11.22 -9.16 -7.40
N ALA A 151 -10.15 -9.70 -7.99
CA ALA A 151 -10.17 -10.96 -8.72
C ALA A 151 -10.51 -12.15 -7.80
N LEU A 152 -9.94 -12.19 -6.58
CA LEU A 152 -10.28 -13.19 -5.56
C LEU A 152 -11.75 -13.15 -5.17
N ARG A 153 -12.32 -11.95 -4.94
CA ARG A 153 -13.76 -11.81 -4.64
C ARG A 153 -14.64 -12.39 -5.74
N ARG A 154 -14.24 -12.23 -7.00
CA ARG A 154 -14.91 -12.82 -8.19
C ARG A 154 -14.56 -14.28 -8.44
N ASN A 155 -13.93 -14.95 -7.48
CA ASN A 155 -13.50 -16.35 -7.57
C ASN A 155 -12.56 -16.65 -8.75
N ARG A 156 -11.66 -15.70 -9.08
CA ARG A 156 -10.63 -15.84 -10.13
C ARG A 156 -9.22 -15.87 -9.51
N PRO A 157 -8.86 -16.94 -8.76
CA PRO A 157 -7.60 -16.98 -8.02
C PRO A 157 -6.36 -17.07 -8.92
N GLY A 158 -6.47 -17.63 -10.13
CA GLY A 158 -5.37 -17.64 -11.10
C GLY A 158 -4.96 -16.22 -11.54
N ILE A 159 -5.94 -15.37 -11.89
CA ILE A 159 -5.70 -13.96 -12.21
C ILE A 159 -5.09 -13.22 -11.01
N ALA A 160 -5.62 -13.48 -9.81
CA ALA A 160 -5.11 -12.85 -8.61
C ALA A 160 -3.64 -13.22 -8.33
N SER A 161 -3.28 -14.50 -8.52
CA SER A 161 -1.90 -14.98 -8.42
C SER A 161 -1.00 -14.35 -9.48
N ALA A 162 -1.46 -14.26 -10.73
CA ALA A 162 -0.72 -13.60 -11.81
C ALA A 162 -0.46 -12.10 -11.53
N LEU A 163 -1.42 -11.38 -10.95
CA LEU A 163 -1.21 -9.99 -10.52
C LEU A 163 -0.16 -9.87 -9.42
N MET A 164 -0.01 -10.87 -8.55
CA MET A 164 1.05 -10.92 -7.54
C MET A 164 2.40 -11.35 -8.11
N VAL A 165 2.43 -12.14 -9.19
CA VAL A 165 3.66 -12.34 -9.96
C VAL A 165 4.09 -11.01 -10.59
N ALA A 166 3.15 -10.28 -11.18
CA ALA A 166 3.42 -8.96 -11.73
C ALA A 166 3.93 -7.97 -10.67
N SER A 167 3.36 -7.96 -9.46
CA SER A 167 3.81 -7.04 -8.40
C SER A 167 5.27 -7.26 -8.00
N VAL A 168 5.72 -8.51 -7.94
CA VAL A 168 7.13 -8.84 -7.69
C VAL A 168 8.05 -8.32 -8.81
N THR A 169 7.61 -8.34 -10.07
CA THR A 169 8.38 -7.80 -11.20
C THR A 169 8.37 -6.26 -11.27
N VAL A 170 7.40 -5.61 -10.62
CA VAL A 170 7.41 -4.16 -10.39
C VAL A 170 8.43 -3.81 -9.32
N HIS A 171 8.43 -4.53 -8.19
CA HIS A 171 9.42 -4.35 -7.15
C HIS A 171 9.47 -5.56 -6.22
N GLU A 172 10.67 -6.07 -5.95
CA GLU A 172 10.94 -7.22 -5.10
C GLU A 172 10.42 -7.08 -3.65
N ILE A 173 10.26 -5.84 -3.14
CA ILE A 173 9.67 -5.59 -1.82
C ILE A 173 8.21 -6.04 -1.71
N ALA A 174 7.55 -6.34 -2.83
CA ALA A 174 6.24 -6.97 -2.86
C ALA A 174 6.17 -8.24 -2.00
N LEU A 175 7.29 -8.99 -1.92
CA LEU A 175 7.42 -10.19 -1.09
C LEU A 175 7.19 -9.93 0.41
N LEU A 176 7.49 -8.71 0.86
CA LEU A 176 7.43 -8.31 2.28
C LEU A 176 6.32 -7.29 2.56
N THR A 177 5.59 -6.85 1.53
CA THR A 177 4.52 -5.84 1.65
C THR A 177 3.17 -6.41 1.23
N VAL A 178 2.88 -6.46 -0.07
CA VAL A 178 1.57 -6.83 -0.60
C VAL A 178 1.33 -8.35 -0.65
N LEU A 179 2.37 -9.16 -0.85
CA LEU A 179 2.23 -10.62 -0.93
C LEU A 179 1.82 -11.25 0.42
N PRO A 180 2.34 -10.82 1.58
CA PRO A 180 1.84 -11.27 2.88
C PRO A 180 0.36 -10.93 3.10
N VAL A 181 -0.11 -9.75 2.68
CA VAL A 181 -1.53 -9.35 2.76
C VAL A 181 -2.39 -10.21 1.83
N PHE A 182 -1.92 -10.50 0.62
CA PHE A 182 -2.55 -11.44 -0.30
C PHE A 182 -2.61 -12.85 0.30
N GLY A 183 -1.51 -13.34 0.86
CA GLY A 183 -1.40 -14.63 1.55
C GLY A 183 -2.40 -14.77 2.69
N PHE A 184 -2.53 -13.73 3.52
CA PHE A 184 -3.55 -13.65 4.56
C PHE A 184 -4.96 -13.89 4.00
N GLN A 185 -5.30 -13.29 2.86
CA GLN A 185 -6.62 -13.45 2.25
C GLN A 185 -6.81 -14.82 1.59
N VAL A 186 -5.80 -15.33 0.89
CA VAL A 186 -5.87 -16.64 0.23
C VAL A 186 -5.99 -17.78 1.24
N LEU A 187 -5.16 -17.78 2.29
CA LEU A 187 -5.17 -18.81 3.34
C LEU A 187 -6.47 -18.84 4.14
N ARG A 188 -7.21 -17.73 4.19
CA ARG A 188 -8.52 -17.67 4.82
C ARG A 188 -9.66 -18.11 3.92
N ARG A 189 -9.51 -17.95 2.61
CA ARG A 189 -10.54 -18.27 1.62
C ARG A 189 -10.49 -19.71 1.13
N PHE A 190 -9.30 -20.31 1.06
CA PHE A 190 -9.09 -21.63 0.47
C PHE A 190 -8.46 -22.61 1.46
N PRO A 191 -8.69 -23.93 1.30
CA PRO A 191 -7.92 -24.95 2.01
C PRO A 191 -6.42 -24.76 1.78
N PHE A 192 -5.62 -25.05 2.82
CA PHE A 192 -4.18 -24.81 2.84
C PHE A 192 -3.46 -25.26 1.56
N ARG A 193 -3.72 -26.50 1.08
CA ARG A 193 -3.09 -27.03 -0.15
C ARG A 193 -3.34 -26.16 -1.38
N ARG A 194 -4.57 -25.65 -1.56
CA ARG A 194 -4.91 -24.76 -2.68
C ARG A 194 -4.30 -23.37 -2.48
N ALA A 195 -4.28 -22.88 -1.24
CA ALA A 195 -3.61 -21.62 -0.92
C ALA A 195 -2.13 -21.66 -1.27
N CYS A 196 -1.42 -22.75 -0.95
CA CYS A 196 -0.03 -22.95 -1.33
C CYS A 196 0.17 -22.88 -2.84
N VAL A 197 -0.71 -23.48 -3.65
CA VAL A 197 -0.62 -23.41 -5.12
C VAL A 197 -0.70 -21.96 -5.61
N PHE A 198 -1.66 -21.16 -5.10
CA PHE A 198 -1.81 -19.77 -5.53
C PHE A 198 -0.70 -18.84 -5.03
N LEU A 199 -0.01 -19.21 -3.95
CA LEU A 199 1.12 -18.46 -3.41
C LEU A 199 2.47 -18.90 -3.98
N ALA A 200 2.57 -20.14 -4.48
CA ALA A 200 3.82 -20.68 -5.02
C ALA A 200 4.32 -19.87 -6.22
N ALA A 201 3.45 -19.54 -7.17
CA ALA A 201 3.84 -18.78 -8.37
C ALA A 201 4.47 -17.41 -8.05
N PRO A 202 3.83 -16.50 -7.29
CA PRO A 202 4.46 -15.21 -6.94
C PRO A 202 5.69 -15.38 -6.04
N ALA A 203 5.70 -16.35 -5.12
CA ALA A 203 6.86 -16.62 -4.28
C ALA A 203 8.08 -17.08 -5.09
N LEU A 204 7.88 -18.05 -6.00
CA LEU A 204 8.93 -18.53 -6.90
C LEU A 204 9.42 -17.43 -7.82
N ALA A 205 8.52 -16.64 -8.41
CA ALA A 205 8.90 -15.49 -9.23
C ALA A 205 9.79 -14.51 -8.43
N GLY A 206 9.46 -14.25 -7.17
CA GLY A 206 10.26 -13.38 -6.31
C GLY A 206 11.62 -13.95 -5.96
N LEU A 207 11.68 -15.23 -5.62
CA LEU A 207 12.95 -15.91 -5.40
C LEU A 207 13.83 -15.88 -6.67
N THR A 208 13.24 -16.07 -7.85
CA THR A 208 13.95 -15.94 -9.13
C THR A 208 14.46 -14.52 -9.36
N VAL A 209 13.62 -13.50 -9.17
CA VAL A 209 14.02 -12.08 -9.32
C VAL A 209 15.15 -11.71 -8.36
N LEU A 210 15.14 -12.26 -7.13
CA LEU A 210 16.20 -12.07 -6.15
C LEU A 210 17.49 -12.84 -6.47
N ALA A 211 17.40 -13.98 -7.18
CA ALA A 211 18.55 -14.80 -7.57
C ALA A 211 19.27 -14.26 -8.82
N VAL A 212 18.57 -13.60 -9.73
CA VAL A 212 19.18 -13.02 -10.95
C VAL A 212 19.90 -11.70 -10.66
N ARG A 213 20.92 -11.39 -11.48
CA ARG A 213 21.58 -10.08 -11.46
C ARG A 213 20.56 -8.99 -11.79
N PRO A 214 20.62 -7.82 -11.11
CA PRO A 214 19.64 -6.75 -11.33
C PRO A 214 19.53 -6.27 -12.77
N ALA A 215 20.66 -6.25 -13.50
CA ALA A 215 20.72 -5.91 -14.92
C ALA A 215 21.82 -6.72 -15.64
N ALA A 216 21.69 -6.81 -16.97
CA ALA A 216 22.68 -7.39 -17.85
C ALA A 216 23.96 -6.52 -17.92
N PRO A 217 25.13 -7.10 -18.23
CA PRO A 217 26.36 -6.34 -18.37
C PRO A 217 26.22 -5.15 -19.35
N GLY A 218 26.64 -3.97 -18.89
CA GLY A 218 26.58 -2.72 -19.66
C GLY A 218 25.18 -2.12 -19.85
N ALA A 219 24.11 -2.74 -19.36
CA ALA A 219 22.75 -2.21 -19.50
C ALA A 219 22.60 -0.83 -18.85
N VAL A 220 23.14 -0.65 -17.64
CA VAL A 220 23.10 0.62 -16.91
C VAL A 220 23.82 1.74 -17.68
N SER A 221 25.02 1.48 -18.20
CA SER A 221 25.77 2.46 -19.00
C SER A 221 25.04 2.83 -20.29
N ARG A 222 24.48 1.85 -21.02
CA ARG A 222 23.70 2.11 -22.24
C ARG A 222 22.46 2.95 -21.95
N LEU A 223 21.69 2.60 -20.92
CA LEU A 223 20.51 3.40 -20.55
C LEU A 223 20.92 4.81 -20.11
N GLY A 224 22.01 4.96 -19.35
CA GLY A 224 22.54 6.27 -18.98
C GLY A 224 22.93 7.13 -20.19
N GLN A 225 23.49 6.53 -21.25
CA GLN A 225 23.77 7.23 -22.51
C GLN A 225 22.49 7.63 -23.24
N THR A 226 21.49 6.75 -23.29
CA THR A 226 20.18 7.07 -23.88
C THR A 226 19.51 8.24 -23.13
N LEU A 227 19.49 8.19 -21.80
CA LEU A 227 18.87 9.21 -20.96
C LEU A 227 19.64 10.53 -20.92
N ALA A 228 20.90 10.56 -21.36
CA ALA A 228 21.65 11.82 -21.50
C ALA A 228 21.02 12.77 -22.53
N GLY A 229 20.25 12.23 -23.49
CA GLY A 229 19.47 13.01 -24.45
C GLY A 229 18.02 13.28 -24.02
N ALA A 230 17.57 12.77 -22.87
CA ALA A 230 16.21 12.99 -22.38
C ALA A 230 16.00 14.42 -21.87
N ASN A 231 14.75 14.87 -21.81
CA ASN A 231 14.40 16.22 -21.34
C ASN A 231 14.33 16.36 -19.81
N PHE A 232 14.94 15.44 -19.05
CA PHE A 232 15.07 15.51 -17.60
C PHE A 232 16.45 15.03 -17.15
N PRO A 233 16.99 15.59 -16.04
CA PRO A 233 18.27 15.14 -15.52
C PRO A 233 18.10 13.80 -14.80
N TYR A 234 18.48 12.70 -15.46
CA TYR A 234 18.40 11.37 -14.87
C TYR A 234 19.33 11.24 -13.65
N ARG A 235 18.96 10.34 -12.74
CA ARG A 235 19.66 10.11 -11.47
C ARG A 235 20.61 8.92 -11.58
N THR A 236 21.91 9.17 -11.62
CA THR A 236 22.95 8.12 -11.70
C THR A 236 22.92 7.19 -10.49
N ASP A 237 22.62 7.72 -9.31
CA ASP A 237 22.47 6.96 -8.07
C ASP A 237 21.25 6.03 -8.07
N ALA A 238 20.18 6.39 -8.81
CA ALA A 238 19.03 5.51 -9.05
C ALA A 238 19.43 4.32 -9.93
N LEU A 239 20.15 4.57 -11.02
CA LEU A 239 20.66 3.52 -11.90
C LEU A 239 21.72 2.64 -11.21
N GLY A 240 22.54 3.23 -10.34
CA GLY A 240 23.54 2.51 -9.55
C GLY A 240 22.93 1.44 -8.63
N LEU A 241 21.62 1.46 -8.34
CA LEU A 241 20.95 0.35 -7.65
C LEU A 241 21.04 -0.98 -8.41
N PHE A 242 21.14 -0.92 -9.74
CA PHE A 242 21.19 -2.11 -10.59
C PHE A 242 22.62 -2.62 -10.81
N GLU A 243 23.63 -1.85 -10.42
CA GLU A 243 25.04 -2.24 -10.47
C GLU A 243 25.51 -2.91 -9.18
N ARG A 244 24.78 -2.68 -8.07
CA ARG A 244 25.14 -3.15 -6.75
C ARG A 244 24.59 -4.54 -6.45
N GLY A 245 25.40 -5.36 -5.78
CA GLY A 245 24.91 -6.56 -5.10
C GLY A 245 24.20 -6.23 -3.78
N GLN A 246 23.55 -7.23 -3.18
CA GLN A 246 22.87 -7.05 -1.88
C GLN A 246 23.84 -6.66 -0.76
N ALA A 247 25.02 -7.29 -0.72
CA ALA A 247 26.06 -6.97 0.27
C ALA A 247 26.55 -5.51 0.17
N ALA A 248 26.72 -5.01 -1.06
CA ALA A 248 27.07 -3.60 -1.29
C ALA A 248 25.93 -2.66 -0.89
N SER A 249 24.67 -3.11 -0.97
CA SER A 249 23.52 -2.34 -0.51
C SER A 249 23.46 -2.27 1.02
N TRP A 250 23.80 -3.35 1.72
CA TRP A 250 23.87 -3.38 3.19
C TRP A 250 24.97 -2.49 3.76
N ALA A 251 26.08 -2.31 3.04
CA ALA A 251 27.15 -1.42 3.48
C ALA A 251 26.76 0.07 3.50
N LEU A 252 25.61 0.44 2.93
CA LEU A 252 25.17 1.84 2.79
C LEU A 252 24.30 2.33 3.95
N TYR A 253 23.88 1.43 4.84
CA TYR A 253 22.97 1.80 5.94
C TYR A 253 23.14 0.90 7.16
N SER A 254 22.69 1.40 8.30
CA SER A 254 22.69 0.65 9.57
C SER A 254 21.37 -0.10 9.73
N ILE A 255 21.41 -1.43 9.65
CA ILE A 255 20.24 -2.28 9.92
C ILE A 255 19.67 -1.97 11.32
N THR A 256 20.55 -1.72 12.29
CA THR A 256 20.17 -1.38 13.66
C THR A 256 19.37 -0.10 13.72
N ASP A 257 19.80 0.96 13.03
CA ASP A 257 19.11 2.26 13.07
C ASP A 257 17.73 2.14 12.41
N VAL A 258 17.65 1.45 11.27
CA VAL A 258 16.37 1.17 10.60
C VAL A 258 15.44 0.37 11.52
N LEU A 259 15.94 -0.67 12.19
CA LEU A 259 15.12 -1.45 13.13
C LEU A 259 14.67 -0.60 14.33
N LEU A 260 15.56 0.21 14.92
CA LEU A 260 15.23 1.08 16.05
C LEU A 260 14.18 2.12 15.67
N TYR A 261 14.21 2.63 14.44
CA TYR A 261 13.16 3.49 13.90
C TYR A 261 11.82 2.74 13.75
N LEU A 262 11.84 1.51 13.23
CA LEU A 262 10.61 0.75 12.96
C LEU A 262 9.97 0.12 14.18
N VAL A 263 10.74 -0.24 15.21
CA VAL A 263 10.24 -0.95 16.41
C VAL A 263 9.11 -0.20 17.13
N PRO A 264 9.20 1.12 17.41
CA PRO A 264 8.10 1.87 18.02
C PRO A 264 6.82 1.81 17.18
N ILE A 265 6.92 1.96 15.86
CA ILE A 265 5.78 1.82 14.94
C ILE A 265 5.20 0.41 15.03
N ALA A 266 6.06 -0.61 15.01
CA ALA A 266 5.70 -2.02 15.11
C ALA A 266 4.90 -2.33 16.37
N VAL A 267 5.40 -1.87 17.52
CA VAL A 267 4.75 -2.05 18.83
C VAL A 267 3.34 -1.45 18.81
N VAL A 268 3.20 -0.24 18.26
CA VAL A 268 1.90 0.45 18.17
C VAL A 268 0.93 -0.28 17.25
N VAL A 269 1.34 -0.67 16.04
CA VAL A 269 0.44 -1.31 15.07
C VAL A 269 0.11 -2.76 15.43
N LEU A 270 1.09 -3.54 15.90
CA LEU A 270 0.88 -4.95 16.28
C LEU A 270 0.11 -5.05 17.60
N GLY A 271 0.50 -4.26 18.61
CA GLY A 271 -0.21 -4.15 19.88
C GLY A 271 -1.63 -3.64 19.69
N GLY A 272 -1.79 -2.57 18.90
CA GLY A 272 -3.09 -2.03 18.52
C GLY A 272 -3.98 -3.07 17.84
N PHE A 273 -3.45 -3.81 16.87
CA PHE A 273 -4.19 -4.90 16.23
C PHE A 273 -4.59 -6.00 17.21
N LEU A 274 -3.69 -6.43 18.10
CA LEU A 274 -3.96 -7.46 19.10
C LEU A 274 -5.07 -7.05 20.07
N VAL A 275 -5.08 -5.80 20.54
CA VAL A 275 -6.13 -5.28 21.41
C VAL A 275 -7.47 -5.23 20.67
N LEU A 276 -7.47 -4.79 19.40
CA LEU A 276 -8.67 -4.75 18.56
C LEU A 276 -9.23 -6.15 18.24
N HIS A 277 -8.35 -7.09 17.91
CA HIS A 277 -8.71 -8.46 17.49
C HIS A 277 -9.02 -9.40 18.66
N ARG A 278 -8.44 -9.11 19.84
CA ARG A 278 -8.20 -10.01 20.98
C ARG A 278 -7.18 -11.12 20.67
N PRO A 279 -6.21 -11.40 21.56
CA PRO A 279 -5.21 -12.44 21.32
C PRO A 279 -5.84 -13.81 21.08
N SER A 280 -5.53 -14.43 19.95
CA SER A 280 -5.91 -15.80 19.60
C SER A 280 -4.98 -16.35 18.53
N GLY A 281 -4.93 -17.68 18.35
CA GLY A 281 -4.15 -18.29 17.26
C GLY A 281 -4.57 -17.80 15.86
N ALA A 282 -5.83 -17.38 15.70
CA ALA A 282 -6.33 -16.80 14.46
C ALA A 282 -5.72 -15.42 14.13
N ALA A 283 -5.10 -14.75 15.10
CA ALA A 283 -4.43 -13.46 14.92
C ALA A 283 -3.03 -13.60 14.30
N LEU A 284 -2.41 -14.78 14.33
CA LEU A 284 -1.03 -14.97 13.86
C LEU A 284 -0.86 -14.59 12.39
N LEU A 285 -1.79 -15.02 11.53
CA LEU A 285 -1.73 -14.75 10.10
C LEU A 285 -1.86 -13.25 9.75
N PRO A 286 -2.86 -12.50 10.25
CA PRO A 286 -2.91 -11.06 10.03
C PRO A 286 -1.71 -10.34 10.66
N LEU A 287 -1.24 -10.74 11.86
CA LEU A 287 -0.06 -10.14 12.46
C LEU A 287 1.19 -10.35 11.62
N ALA A 288 1.39 -11.53 11.04
CA ALA A 288 2.50 -11.78 10.13
C ALA A 288 2.42 -10.89 8.89
N ALA A 289 1.22 -10.69 8.32
CA ALA A 289 1.04 -9.78 7.19
C ALA A 289 1.32 -8.31 7.55
N ILE A 290 0.97 -7.90 8.77
CA ILE A 290 1.27 -6.55 9.28
C ILE A 290 2.76 -6.38 9.54
N ALA A 291 3.41 -7.36 10.17
CA ALA A 291 4.81 -7.30 10.59
C ALA A 291 5.80 -7.51 9.44
N ALA A 292 5.39 -8.09 8.32
CA ALA A 292 6.31 -8.43 7.22
C ALA A 292 7.20 -7.27 6.72
N PRO A 293 6.72 -6.01 6.62
CA PRO A 293 7.57 -4.88 6.24
C PRO A 293 8.73 -4.61 7.20
N LEU A 294 8.70 -5.10 8.45
CA LEU A 294 9.86 -4.99 9.37
C LEU A 294 11.10 -5.68 8.82
N LEU A 295 10.92 -6.73 8.02
CA LEU A 295 12.03 -7.43 7.40
C LEU A 295 12.74 -6.59 6.33
N LEU A 296 12.14 -5.47 5.89
CA LEU A 296 12.78 -4.52 4.97
C LEU A 296 13.94 -3.76 5.63
N ALA A 297 14.04 -3.78 6.97
CA ALA A 297 15.26 -3.34 7.65
C ALA A 297 16.50 -4.13 7.22
N PHE A 298 16.33 -5.39 6.79
CA PHE A 298 17.41 -6.19 6.21
C PHE A 298 17.54 -6.00 4.69
N GLY A 299 16.73 -5.15 4.06
CA GLY A 299 16.63 -5.00 2.62
C GLY A 299 16.99 -3.62 2.07
N GLY A 300 16.88 -2.55 2.87
CA GLY A 300 17.25 -1.22 2.42
C GLY A 300 17.24 -0.13 3.47
N TRP A 301 17.55 1.07 2.99
CA TRP A 301 17.97 2.25 3.77
C TRP A 301 16.86 3.28 4.01
N ASP A 302 15.68 3.09 3.44
CA ASP A 302 14.59 4.07 3.46
C ASP A 302 13.63 3.85 4.64
N GLU A 303 14.09 4.24 5.83
CA GLU A 303 13.43 4.03 7.12
C GLU A 303 11.97 4.51 7.13
N ALA A 304 11.73 5.74 6.70
CA ALA A 304 10.42 6.37 6.72
C ALA A 304 9.45 5.66 5.75
N ARG A 305 9.92 5.25 4.57
CA ARG A 305 9.13 4.46 3.63
C ARG A 305 8.78 3.07 4.20
N TRP A 306 9.70 2.42 4.91
CA TRP A 306 9.38 1.17 5.61
C TRP A 306 8.32 1.37 6.70
N GLY A 307 8.39 2.49 7.44
CA GLY A 307 7.37 2.89 8.41
C GLY A 307 5.99 3.11 7.76
N PHE A 308 5.96 3.83 6.63
CA PHE A 308 4.76 4.02 5.80
C PHE A 308 4.15 2.67 5.37
N LEU A 309 4.96 1.73 4.88
CA LEU A 309 4.51 0.42 4.43
C LEU A 309 3.97 -0.44 5.58
N LEU A 310 4.59 -0.37 6.76
CA LEU A 310 4.15 -1.04 7.98
C LEU A 310 2.76 -0.54 8.43
N ILE A 311 2.57 0.78 8.49
CA ILE A 311 1.27 1.38 8.83
C ILE A 311 0.21 1.08 7.76
N THR A 312 0.60 1.12 6.49
CA THR A 312 -0.31 0.81 5.38
C THR A 312 -0.77 -0.66 5.44
N ASN A 313 0.14 -1.61 5.68
CA ASN A 313 -0.22 -3.01 5.88
C ASN A 313 -1.14 -3.21 7.09
N PHE A 314 -0.88 -2.55 8.22
CA PHE A 314 -1.78 -2.52 9.38
C PHE A 314 -3.21 -2.11 8.99
N LEU A 315 -3.36 -1.00 8.29
CA LEU A 315 -4.67 -0.46 7.94
C LEU A 315 -5.39 -1.30 6.89
N VAL A 316 -4.68 -1.83 5.90
CA VAL A 316 -5.25 -2.74 4.90
C VAL A 316 -5.71 -4.05 5.54
N VAL A 317 -4.88 -4.66 6.39
CA VAL A 317 -5.23 -5.90 7.11
C VAL A 317 -6.41 -5.67 8.05
N LEU A 318 -6.43 -4.54 8.78
CA LEU A 318 -7.54 -4.16 9.64
C LEU A 318 -8.84 -3.98 8.83
N TRP A 319 -8.78 -3.26 7.72
CA TRP A 319 -9.94 -3.03 6.84
C TRP A 319 -10.50 -4.35 6.26
N LEU A 320 -9.62 -5.26 5.87
CA LEU A 320 -9.99 -6.58 5.39
C LEU A 320 -10.63 -7.42 6.49
N TRP A 321 -10.03 -7.45 7.68
CA TRP A 321 -10.55 -8.19 8.84
C TRP A 321 -11.94 -7.71 9.26
N LEU A 322 -12.20 -6.40 9.24
CA LEU A 322 -13.53 -5.84 9.52
C LEU A 322 -14.58 -6.28 8.49
N GLY A 323 -14.18 -6.39 7.22
CA GLY A 323 -15.08 -6.72 6.11
C GLY A 323 -15.63 -8.14 6.13
N ASP A 324 -14.92 -9.11 6.70
CA ASP A 324 -15.30 -10.53 6.57
C ASP A 324 -16.52 -10.96 7.40
N ARG A 325 -16.95 -10.15 8.37
CA ARG A 325 -18.18 -10.43 9.15
C ARG A 325 -19.09 -9.22 9.30
N GLY A 326 -18.90 -8.18 8.46
CA GLY A 326 -19.59 -6.89 8.64
C GLY A 326 -19.41 -6.35 10.06
N ARG A 327 -18.17 -6.41 10.59
CA ARG A 327 -17.89 -6.09 11.99
C ARG A 327 -17.90 -4.59 12.16
N GLU A 328 -18.77 -4.09 13.03
CA GLU A 328 -18.63 -2.76 13.61
C GLU A 328 -17.77 -2.83 14.87
N LEU A 329 -16.89 -1.85 15.02
CA LEU A 329 -16.09 -1.66 16.21
C LEU A 329 -16.98 -1.18 17.36
N LYS A 330 -16.84 -1.81 18.53
CA LYS A 330 -17.43 -1.32 19.77
C LYS A 330 -16.80 0.01 20.16
N VAL A 331 -17.48 0.80 21.00
CA VAL A 331 -16.96 2.09 21.51
C VAL A 331 -15.55 1.95 22.09
N SER A 332 -15.29 0.90 22.88
CA SER A 332 -13.95 0.65 23.42
C SER A 332 -12.90 0.37 22.34
N GLN A 333 -13.26 -0.37 21.29
CA GLN A 333 -12.37 -0.64 20.16
C GLN A 333 -12.17 0.59 19.29
N LEU A 334 -13.19 1.45 19.13
CA LEU A 334 -13.03 2.76 18.50
C LEU A 334 -12.07 3.63 19.30
N GLY A 335 -12.20 3.65 20.63
CA GLY A 335 -11.24 4.33 21.52
C GLY A 335 -9.81 3.81 21.32
N THR A 336 -9.62 2.49 21.28
CA THR A 336 -8.31 1.88 20.98
C THR A 336 -7.79 2.31 19.61
N LEU A 337 -8.60 2.25 18.56
CA LEU A 337 -8.19 2.66 17.22
C LEU A 337 -7.82 4.14 17.20
N SER A 338 -8.58 5.02 17.85
CA SER A 338 -8.28 6.44 17.95
C SER A 338 -6.95 6.70 18.68
N VAL A 339 -6.66 5.98 19.77
CA VAL A 339 -5.37 6.07 20.47
C VAL A 339 -4.22 5.62 19.57
N VAL A 340 -4.37 4.50 18.87
CA VAL A 340 -3.37 4.01 17.92
C VAL A 340 -3.12 5.05 16.83
N LEU A 341 -4.17 5.57 16.20
CA LEU A 341 -4.05 6.58 15.15
C LEU A 341 -3.41 7.86 15.68
N LEU A 342 -3.79 8.33 16.88
CA LEU A 342 -3.20 9.51 17.51
C LEU A 342 -1.69 9.33 17.72
N ILE A 343 -1.26 8.18 18.28
CA ILE A 343 0.17 7.89 18.45
C ILE A 343 0.87 7.93 17.08
N LEU A 344 0.29 7.29 16.06
CA LEU A 344 0.85 7.27 14.70
C LEU A 344 0.92 8.66 14.04
N THR A 345 0.06 9.63 14.43
CA THR A 345 0.19 11.02 13.94
C THR A 345 1.42 11.75 14.47
N HIS A 346 1.96 11.31 15.61
CA HIS A 346 3.12 11.93 16.25
C HIS A 346 4.45 11.27 15.90
N LEU A 347 4.44 10.16 15.14
CA LEU A 347 5.67 9.51 14.70
C LEU A 347 6.23 10.26 13.48
N PRO A 348 7.49 10.74 13.55
CA PRO A 348 8.09 11.48 12.45
C PRO A 348 8.28 10.56 11.24
N MET A 349 7.66 10.90 10.11
CA MET A 349 7.87 10.26 8.81
C MET A 349 8.43 11.30 7.84
N PRO A 350 9.75 11.61 7.90
CA PRO A 350 10.39 12.52 6.96
C PRO A 350 10.32 11.94 5.55
N TYR A 351 10.24 12.79 4.53
CA TYR A 351 10.35 12.30 3.15
C TYR A 351 11.82 11.98 2.82
N PHE A 352 12.03 10.91 2.06
CA PHE A 352 13.35 10.36 1.74
C PHE A 352 14.23 11.30 0.91
N ASP A 353 13.65 12.37 0.33
CA ASP A 353 14.33 13.36 -0.50
C ASP A 353 14.53 14.71 0.20
N HIS A 354 14.58 14.70 1.53
CA HIS A 354 14.78 15.87 2.40
C HIS A 354 13.64 16.89 2.36
N TYR A 355 12.54 16.60 1.66
CA TYR A 355 11.32 17.38 1.78
C TYR A 355 10.61 17.07 3.10
N THR A 356 9.80 18.02 3.54
CA THR A 356 8.90 17.83 4.69
C THR A 356 7.45 17.94 4.23
N PRO A 357 6.50 17.26 4.91
CA PRO A 357 5.08 17.48 4.71
C PRO A 357 4.76 18.97 4.86
N ARG A 358 3.89 19.51 4.00
CA ARG A 358 3.46 20.91 4.15
C ARG A 358 2.76 21.08 5.49
N GLU A 359 3.13 22.12 6.22
CA GLU A 359 2.51 22.41 7.51
C GLU A 359 1.04 22.80 7.34
N ILE A 360 0.21 22.33 8.27
CA ILE A 360 -1.20 22.71 8.36
C ILE A 360 -1.26 23.89 9.34
N THR A 361 -0.96 25.09 8.85
CA THR A 361 -1.12 26.33 9.62
C THR A 361 -2.53 26.89 9.42
N LEU A 362 -3.36 26.82 10.46
CA LEU A 362 -4.69 27.43 10.46
C LEU A 362 -4.65 28.96 10.60
N VAL A 363 -3.53 29.53 11.07
CA VAL A 363 -3.29 30.97 11.21
C VAL A 363 -1.80 31.26 11.00
N GLY A 364 -1.45 32.15 10.07
CA GLY A 364 -0.08 32.63 9.79
C GLY A 364 0.31 32.54 8.31
N PRO A 365 1.24 33.37 7.81
CA PRO A 365 1.76 33.23 6.45
C PRO A 365 2.45 31.87 6.32
N PRO A 366 2.17 31.09 5.26
CA PRO A 366 2.86 29.83 5.03
C PRO A 366 4.36 30.10 4.96
N HIS A 367 5.15 29.45 5.81
CA HIS A 367 6.59 29.50 5.70
C HIS A 367 6.97 28.92 4.33
N ALA A 368 7.76 29.68 3.55
CA ALA A 368 8.29 29.19 2.29
C ALA A 368 9.05 27.89 2.56
N VAL A 369 8.63 26.80 1.91
CA VAL A 369 9.25 25.48 2.01
C VAL A 369 10.67 25.61 1.45
N GLY A 370 11.64 25.78 2.34
CA GLY A 370 13.05 25.89 2.01
C GLY A 370 13.71 24.52 2.08
N PHE A 371 14.42 24.17 1.02
CA PHE A 371 15.43 23.11 1.00
C PHE A 371 16.33 23.28 2.23
N ARG A 372 16.27 22.37 3.22
CA ARG A 372 17.32 22.29 4.24
C ARG A 372 18.43 21.44 3.63
N GLY A 373 19.45 22.13 3.11
CA GLY A 373 20.64 21.52 2.55
C GLY A 373 21.44 20.73 3.57
#